data_AF-A0A2V9DIR1-F1
#
_entry.id   AF-A0A2V9DIR1-F1
#
_cell.length_a   1.000
_cell.length_b   1.000
_cell.length_c   1.000
_cell.angle_alpha   90.00
_cell.angle_beta   90.00
_cell.angle_gamma   90.00
#
_symmetry.space_group_name_H-M   'P 1'
#
loop_
_entity.id
_entity.type
_entity.pdbx_description
1 polymer ?
#
loop_
_entity_poly.entity_id
_entity_poly.type
_entity_poly.pdbx_seq_one_letter_code
_entity_poly.pdbx_strand_id
1 'polypeptide(L)'
;RWIDWRGISAHIGSQILRLAPFRQALTRLTRHFRELADSGIKLRYLDFGGGLGVRYSNEKPLSPADYATTIANMVRPLRCHLLLEPGRSIIAPAGVLLMRVLYTKENRGKRFVIVDAAMNDFIRPALYDAVHPITAAKRSDDNAAKVRVDVVGPVCESGDFFAQDWPLARVSAGALLVLWGAGAYGFVETSNYNSRPRPPEILVEGSGFRMIRRRESLSDLIRGE
;
A
#
# COMPACT_ATOMS: atom_id res chain seq x y z
N ARG A 1 40.76 4.03 13.60
CA ARG A 1 39.72 4.62 12.71
C ARG A 1 38.67 3.54 12.47
N TRP A 2 37.54 3.58 13.18
CA TRP A 2 36.51 2.53 13.15
C TRP A 2 35.31 2.87 12.24
N ILE A 3 35.31 4.08 11.68
CA ILE A 3 34.24 4.61 10.84
C ILE A 3 34.85 5.03 9.50
N ASP A 4 34.18 4.63 8.43
CA ASP A 4 34.50 4.98 7.05
C ASP A 4 33.24 5.55 6.37
N TRP A 5 33.27 6.84 6.04
CA TRP A 5 32.13 7.56 5.47
C TRP A 5 31.97 7.19 3.99
N ARG A 6 30.94 6.40 3.69
CA ARG A 6 30.72 5.88 2.33
C ARG A 6 29.59 6.56 1.57
N GLY A 7 28.62 7.16 2.24
CA GLY A 7 27.53 7.83 1.56
C GLY A 7 26.72 8.76 2.44
N ILE A 8 25.70 9.35 1.83
CA ILE A 8 24.68 10.16 2.49
C ILE A 8 23.30 9.66 2.07
N SER A 9 22.34 9.68 2.98
CA SER A 9 20.98 9.21 2.74
C SER A 9 19.94 10.29 3.08
N ALA A 10 18.84 10.32 2.32
CA ALA A 10 17.64 11.05 2.69
C ALA A 10 16.39 10.29 2.25
N HIS A 11 15.45 10.09 3.17
CA HIS A 11 14.09 9.65 2.89
C HIS A 11 13.12 10.77 3.28
N ILE A 12 12.37 11.30 2.30
CA ILE A 12 11.60 12.54 2.48
C ILE A 12 10.11 12.33 2.77
N GLY A 13 9.68 11.07 2.87
CA GLY A 13 8.30 10.69 3.16
C GLY A 13 7.75 9.62 2.22
N SER A 14 6.45 9.34 2.36
CA SER A 14 5.74 8.31 1.60
C SER A 14 4.54 8.90 0.86
N GLN A 15 4.09 8.21 -0.20
CA GLN A 15 2.91 8.59 -0.98
C GLN A 15 3.03 9.99 -1.62
N ILE A 16 4.24 10.35 -2.06
CA ILE A 16 4.53 11.63 -2.69
C ILE A 16 4.13 11.57 -4.16
N LEU A 17 3.16 12.41 -4.53
CA LEU A 17 2.54 12.40 -5.87
C LEU A 17 3.16 13.41 -6.84
N ARG A 18 3.92 14.39 -6.33
CA ARG A 18 4.47 15.50 -7.11
C ARG A 18 5.98 15.44 -7.15
N LEU A 19 6.56 15.92 -8.24
CA LEU A 19 8.01 15.93 -8.44
C LEU A 19 8.75 17.01 -7.61
N ALA A 20 8.07 18.10 -7.27
CA ALA A 20 8.70 19.26 -6.63
C ALA A 20 9.41 18.96 -5.28
N PRO A 21 8.81 18.19 -4.34
CA PRO A 21 9.49 17.81 -3.09
C PRO A 21 10.80 17.03 -3.33
N PHE A 22 10.80 16.11 -4.29
CA PHE A 22 12.00 15.36 -4.66
C PHE A 22 13.09 16.28 -5.20
N ARG A 23 12.75 17.22 -6.10
CA ARG A 23 13.72 18.20 -6.63
C ARG A 23 14.32 19.06 -5.52
N GLN A 24 13.48 19.55 -4.60
CA GLN A 24 13.92 20.41 -3.50
C GLN A 24 14.90 19.67 -2.57
N ALA A 25 14.56 18.45 -2.17
CA ALA A 25 15.41 17.64 -1.32
C ALA A 25 16.72 17.26 -2.00
N LEU A 26 16.67 16.82 -3.26
CA LEU A 26 17.86 16.42 -3.99
C LEU A 26 18.80 17.60 -4.30
N THR A 27 18.26 18.80 -4.49
CA THR A 27 19.06 20.02 -4.62
C THR A 27 19.89 20.26 -3.36
N ARG A 28 19.29 20.11 -2.18
CA ARG A 28 20.00 20.25 -0.89
C ARG A 28 21.01 19.13 -0.69
N LEU A 29 20.62 17.89 -0.99
CA LEU A 29 21.47 16.71 -0.80
C LEU A 29 22.70 16.73 -1.72
N THR A 30 22.52 17.09 -2.99
CA THR A 30 23.62 17.19 -3.96
C THR A 30 24.56 18.34 -3.64
N ARG A 31 24.06 19.47 -3.10
CA ARG A 31 24.90 20.54 -2.57
C ARG A 31 25.75 20.03 -1.40
N HIS A 32 25.13 19.37 -0.43
CA HIS A 32 25.84 18.88 0.74
C HIS A 32 26.87 17.79 0.40
N PHE A 33 26.56 16.93 -0.58
CA PHE A 33 27.51 15.94 -1.12
C PHE A 33 28.80 16.61 -1.63
N ARG A 34 28.70 17.78 -2.30
CA ARG A 34 29.87 18.53 -2.77
C ARG A 34 30.64 19.20 -1.63
N GLU A 35 29.93 19.84 -0.69
CA GLU A 35 30.55 20.45 0.50
C GLU A 35 31.38 19.44 1.31
N LEU A 36 30.89 18.20 1.43
CA LEU A 36 31.64 17.10 2.06
C LEU A 36 32.90 16.73 1.26
N ALA A 37 32.80 16.67 -0.07
CA ALA A 37 33.95 16.41 -0.92
C ALA A 37 35.03 17.52 -0.81
N ASP A 38 34.62 18.79 -0.77
CA ASP A 38 35.50 19.95 -0.57
C ASP A 38 36.18 19.92 0.81
N SER A 39 35.52 19.32 1.79
CA SER A 39 36.06 19.07 3.15
C SER A 39 36.93 17.81 3.24
N GLY A 40 37.23 17.16 2.12
CA GLY A 40 38.06 15.95 2.06
C GLY A 40 37.34 14.62 2.29
N ILE A 41 36.00 14.64 2.46
CA ILE A 41 35.16 13.44 2.65
C ILE A 41 34.63 12.99 1.29
N LYS A 42 35.28 11.98 0.69
CA LYS A 42 34.91 11.43 -0.62
C LYS A 42 33.88 10.32 -0.50
N LEU A 43 32.61 10.68 -0.59
CA LEU A 43 31.49 9.74 -0.59
C LEU A 43 31.41 8.97 -1.92
N ARG A 44 30.98 7.70 -1.85
CA ARG A 44 30.72 6.83 -3.01
C ARG A 44 29.24 6.67 -3.31
N TYR A 45 28.38 6.78 -2.31
CA TYR A 45 26.94 6.53 -2.42
C TYR A 45 26.12 7.78 -2.10
N LEU A 46 25.06 7.99 -2.87
CA LEU A 46 23.96 8.88 -2.51
C LEU A 46 22.70 8.03 -2.52
N ASP A 47 22.12 7.85 -1.35
CA ASP A 47 20.85 7.16 -1.18
C ASP A 47 19.73 8.20 -1.10
N PHE A 48 18.77 8.09 -2.02
CA PHE A 48 17.64 8.99 -2.09
C PHE A 48 16.32 8.36 -1.69
N GLY A 49 16.39 7.22 -1.00
CA GLY A 49 15.26 6.55 -0.39
C GLY A 49 14.15 6.20 -1.38
N GLY A 50 12.96 5.95 -0.82
CA GLY A 50 11.73 5.73 -1.58
C GLY A 50 10.78 6.93 -1.60
N GLY A 51 9.49 6.62 -1.53
CA GLY A 51 8.43 7.59 -1.29
C GLY A 51 7.54 7.92 -2.48
N LEU A 52 7.88 7.45 -3.69
CA LEU A 52 7.05 7.61 -4.88
C LEU A 52 5.64 7.03 -4.63
N GLY A 53 4.63 7.88 -4.77
CA GLY A 53 3.24 7.50 -4.53
C GLY A 53 2.61 6.72 -5.68
N VAL A 54 1.51 6.04 -5.35
CA VAL A 54 0.68 5.29 -6.31
C VAL A 54 -0.72 5.88 -6.37
N ARG A 55 -1.50 5.51 -7.38
CA ARG A 55 -2.90 5.88 -7.46
C ARG A 55 -3.73 4.92 -6.61
N TYR A 56 -4.56 5.47 -5.71
CA TYR A 56 -5.56 4.67 -5.00
C TYR A 56 -6.96 5.01 -5.51
N SER A 57 -7.31 6.28 -5.71
CA SER A 57 -8.61 6.72 -6.18
C SER A 57 -8.45 7.66 -7.40
N ASN A 58 -8.61 8.96 -7.20
CA ASN A 58 -8.58 9.97 -8.26
C ASN A 58 -7.24 10.70 -8.38
N GLU A 59 -6.22 10.26 -7.64
CA GLU A 59 -4.88 10.84 -7.71
C GLU A 59 -4.25 10.60 -9.09
N LYS A 60 -3.38 11.53 -9.48
CA LYS A 60 -2.54 11.43 -10.67
C LYS A 60 -1.08 11.38 -10.21
N PRO A 61 -0.57 10.20 -9.81
CA PRO A 61 0.81 10.08 -9.37
C PRO A 61 1.79 10.37 -10.51
N LEU A 62 2.99 10.79 -10.14
CA LEU A 62 4.11 10.93 -11.06
C LEU A 62 4.45 9.56 -11.70
N SER A 63 4.77 9.57 -13.00
CA SER A 63 5.27 8.38 -13.68
C SER A 63 6.60 7.92 -13.07
N PRO A 64 6.81 6.61 -12.84
CA PRO A 64 8.11 6.08 -12.43
C PRO A 64 9.25 6.48 -13.38
N ALA A 65 8.97 6.61 -14.67
CA ALA A 65 9.96 7.03 -15.66
C ALA A 65 10.35 8.51 -15.50
N ASP A 66 9.38 9.40 -15.25
CA ASP A 66 9.63 10.83 -15.04
C ASP A 66 10.38 11.08 -13.73
N TYR A 67 10.01 10.33 -12.69
CA TYR A 67 10.73 10.28 -11.43
C TYR A 67 12.18 9.87 -11.66
N ALA A 68 12.42 8.66 -12.20
CA ALA A 68 13.76 8.12 -12.39
C ALA A 68 14.64 9.02 -13.26
N THR A 69 14.10 9.53 -14.36
CA THR A 69 14.82 10.44 -15.27
C THR A 69 15.23 11.73 -14.57
N THR A 70 14.32 12.33 -13.78
CA THR A 70 14.62 13.56 -13.05
C THR A 70 15.71 13.35 -12.01
N ILE A 71 15.58 12.31 -11.17
CA ILE A 71 16.55 12.03 -10.10
C ILE A 71 17.92 11.70 -10.72
N ALA A 72 17.97 10.84 -11.74
CA ALA A 72 19.21 10.48 -12.40
C ALA A 72 19.93 11.70 -12.99
N ASN A 73 19.22 12.61 -13.66
CA ASN A 73 19.81 13.81 -14.24
C ASN A 73 20.42 14.75 -13.20
N MET A 74 19.80 14.87 -12.02
CA MET A 74 20.31 15.70 -10.93
C MET A 74 21.54 15.09 -10.24
N VAL A 75 21.65 13.76 -10.18
CA VAL A 75 22.74 13.05 -9.48
C VAL A 75 23.93 12.75 -10.38
N ARG A 76 23.72 12.54 -11.69
CA ARG A 76 24.79 12.24 -12.67
C ARG A 76 26.06 13.11 -12.53
N PRO A 77 25.98 14.44 -12.32
CA PRO A 77 27.16 15.28 -12.17
C PRO A 77 28.05 14.93 -10.97
N LEU A 78 27.50 14.27 -9.94
CA LEU A 78 28.25 13.87 -8.74
C LEU A 78 29.15 12.64 -8.97
N ARG A 79 28.91 11.87 -10.06
CA ARG A 79 29.63 10.62 -10.37
C ARG A 79 29.65 9.61 -9.20
N CYS A 80 28.60 9.60 -8.38
CA CYS A 80 28.41 8.65 -7.30
C CYS A 80 27.45 7.53 -7.71
N HIS A 81 27.36 6.48 -6.88
CA HIS A 81 26.37 5.43 -7.01
C HIS A 81 25.06 5.88 -6.36
N LEU A 82 24.00 5.99 -7.16
CA LEU A 82 22.66 6.34 -6.69
C LEU A 82 21.93 5.10 -6.17
N LEU A 83 21.47 5.13 -4.92
CA LEU A 83 20.58 4.13 -4.33
C LEU A 83 19.17 4.69 -4.21
N LEU A 84 18.17 3.84 -4.47
CA LEU A 84 16.75 4.14 -4.32
C LEU A 84 16.10 2.99 -3.54
N GLU A 85 15.11 3.30 -2.71
CA GLU A 85 14.43 2.35 -1.83
C GLU A 85 12.91 2.26 -2.13
N PRO A 86 12.50 1.89 -3.35
CA PRO A 86 11.09 1.83 -3.70
C PRO A 86 10.38 0.68 -2.97
N GLY A 87 9.35 1.00 -2.20
CA GLY A 87 8.44 0.03 -1.59
C GLY A 87 7.06 0.07 -2.24
N ARG A 88 6.22 1.00 -1.76
CA ARG A 88 4.82 1.20 -2.20
C ARG A 88 4.66 1.20 -3.73
N SER A 89 5.53 1.90 -4.44
CA SER A 89 5.44 2.07 -5.89
C SER A 89 5.60 0.76 -6.68
N ILE A 90 6.24 -0.26 -6.10
CA ILE A 90 6.41 -1.56 -6.72
C ILE A 90 5.21 -2.44 -6.38
N ILE A 91 4.97 -2.65 -5.08
CA ILE A 91 4.13 -3.76 -4.64
C ILE A 91 2.67 -3.39 -4.38
N ALA A 92 2.35 -2.12 -4.08
CA ALA A 92 0.97 -1.71 -3.80
C ALA A 92 -0.02 -2.09 -4.92
N PRO A 93 0.22 -1.73 -6.20
CA PRO A 93 -0.72 -2.06 -7.28
C PRO A 93 -0.74 -3.55 -7.64
N ALA A 94 0.27 -4.31 -7.24
CA ALA A 94 0.37 -5.75 -7.53
C ALA A 94 -0.51 -6.61 -6.61
N GLY A 95 -0.92 -6.09 -5.45
CA GLY A 95 -1.73 -6.82 -4.47
C GLY A 95 -3.17 -6.33 -4.40
N VAL A 96 -4.08 -7.29 -4.20
CA VAL A 96 -5.49 -7.04 -3.88
C VAL A 96 -5.90 -7.90 -2.69
N LEU A 97 -6.87 -7.44 -1.93
CA LEU A 97 -7.52 -8.24 -0.90
C LEU A 97 -8.87 -8.73 -1.43
N LEU A 98 -9.05 -10.05 -1.49
CA LEU A 98 -10.32 -10.67 -1.82
C LEU A 98 -11.14 -10.86 -0.56
N MET A 99 -12.41 -10.46 -0.62
CA MET A 99 -13.33 -10.49 0.52
C MET A 99 -14.65 -11.09 0.08
N ARG A 100 -15.23 -11.99 0.87
CA ARG A 100 -16.56 -12.54 0.63
C ARG A 100 -17.59 -11.76 1.42
N VAL A 101 -18.68 -11.38 0.76
CA VAL A 101 -19.85 -10.82 1.44
C VAL A 101 -20.50 -11.90 2.30
N LEU A 102 -20.56 -11.67 3.60
CA LEU A 102 -21.28 -12.54 4.54
C LEU A 102 -22.78 -12.26 4.46
N TYR A 103 -23.15 -10.99 4.61
CA TYR A 103 -24.53 -10.53 4.51
C TYR A 103 -24.57 -9.01 4.32
N THR A 104 -25.74 -8.51 3.96
CA THR A 104 -26.02 -7.07 3.88
C THR A 104 -27.08 -6.71 4.90
N LYS A 105 -26.95 -5.56 5.57
CA LYS A 105 -27.99 -5.04 6.46
C LYS A 105 -28.27 -3.58 6.15
N GLU A 106 -29.48 -3.13 6.48
CA GLU A 106 -29.86 -1.73 6.42
C GLU A 106 -30.19 -1.25 7.84
N ASN A 107 -29.62 -0.12 8.24
CA ASN A 107 -29.87 0.45 9.56
C ASN A 107 -29.83 1.98 9.45
N ARG A 108 -30.87 2.66 9.98
CA ARG A 108 -30.98 4.12 9.98
C ARG A 108 -30.73 4.77 8.59
N GLY A 109 -31.24 4.15 7.53
CA GLY A 109 -31.07 4.62 6.15
C GLY A 109 -29.67 4.42 5.56
N LYS A 110 -28.73 3.81 6.29
CA LYS A 110 -27.44 3.37 5.77
C LYS A 110 -27.46 1.89 5.43
N ARG A 111 -26.83 1.55 4.31
CA ARG A 111 -26.63 0.17 3.87
C ARG A 111 -25.22 -0.28 4.20
N PHE A 112 -25.11 -1.44 4.84
CA PHE A 112 -23.84 -2.05 5.21
C PHE A 112 -23.66 -3.35 4.44
N VAL A 113 -22.47 -3.53 3.88
CA VAL A 113 -22.02 -4.78 3.27
C VAL A 113 -20.97 -5.37 4.20
N ILE A 114 -21.35 -6.42 4.93
CA ILE A 114 -20.47 -7.09 5.89
C ILE A 114 -19.68 -8.15 5.11
N VAL A 115 -18.36 -8.06 5.16
CA VAL A 115 -17.46 -9.02 4.51
C VAL A 115 -16.74 -9.90 5.53
N ASP A 116 -16.05 -10.94 5.06
CA ASP A 116 -15.31 -11.90 5.89
C ASP A 116 -13.88 -11.46 6.25
N ALA A 117 -13.36 -10.42 5.60
CA ALA A 117 -12.14 -9.72 6.01
C ALA A 117 -12.46 -8.61 7.03
N ALA A 118 -11.48 -8.21 7.83
CA ALA A 118 -11.61 -7.11 8.78
C ALA A 118 -10.36 -6.21 8.82
N MET A 119 -10.38 -5.18 9.67
CA MET A 119 -9.25 -4.30 9.95
C MET A 119 -7.99 -5.06 10.44
N ASN A 120 -8.15 -6.24 11.05
CA ASN A 120 -7.03 -7.10 11.42
C ASN A 120 -6.34 -7.74 10.18
N ASP A 121 -7.05 -7.83 9.05
CA ASP A 121 -6.54 -8.33 7.77
C ASP A 121 -5.96 -7.19 6.92
N PHE A 122 -6.51 -5.98 7.06
CA PHE A 122 -6.05 -4.78 6.36
C PHE A 122 -6.46 -3.50 7.11
N ILE A 123 -5.53 -2.96 7.90
CA ILE A 123 -5.83 -1.89 8.88
C ILE A 123 -5.84 -0.48 8.28
N ARG A 124 -5.32 -0.30 7.06
CA ARG A 124 -5.03 1.03 6.50
C ARG A 124 -6.23 2.00 6.47
N PRO A 125 -7.45 1.58 6.11
CA PRO A 125 -8.61 2.48 6.14
C PRO A 125 -8.92 2.96 7.55
N ALA A 126 -8.84 2.06 8.54
CA ALA A 126 -9.08 2.39 9.95
C ALA A 126 -7.96 3.23 10.58
N LEU A 127 -6.70 3.01 10.18
CA LEU A 127 -5.53 3.67 10.78
C LEU A 127 -5.19 5.02 10.14
N TYR A 128 -5.45 5.17 8.85
CA TYR A 128 -4.98 6.32 8.06
C TYR A 128 -6.10 7.04 7.30
N ASP A 129 -7.36 6.65 7.48
CA ASP A 129 -8.47 7.04 6.61
C ASP A 129 -8.16 6.80 5.12
N ALA A 130 -7.34 5.77 4.85
CA ALA A 130 -6.86 5.50 3.51
C ALA A 130 -7.97 4.90 2.64
N VAL A 131 -8.26 5.56 1.52
CA VAL A 131 -9.24 5.07 0.55
C VAL A 131 -8.61 4.00 -0.33
N HIS A 132 -9.27 2.86 -0.43
CA HIS A 132 -8.97 1.80 -1.40
C HIS A 132 -10.20 1.50 -2.24
N PRO A 133 -10.08 1.41 -3.58
CA PRO A 133 -11.22 1.05 -4.41
C PRO A 133 -11.71 -0.34 -4.07
N ILE A 134 -13.04 -0.49 -4.03
CA ILE A 134 -13.69 -1.78 -3.85
C ILE A 134 -14.60 -2.04 -5.05
N THR A 135 -14.41 -3.19 -5.69
CA THR A 135 -15.26 -3.64 -6.81
C THR A 135 -15.77 -5.06 -6.57
N ALA A 136 -16.82 -5.48 -7.29
CA ALA A 136 -17.11 -6.90 -7.40
C ALA A 136 -15.98 -7.61 -8.18
N ALA A 137 -15.68 -8.86 -7.81
CA ALA A 137 -14.67 -9.68 -8.50
C ALA A 137 -15.18 -10.17 -9.86
N LYS A 138 -16.48 -10.45 -9.96
CA LYS A 138 -17.14 -10.69 -11.25
C LYS A 138 -17.47 -9.34 -11.86
N ARG A 139 -17.07 -9.14 -13.13
CA ARG A 139 -17.54 -7.98 -13.91
C ARG A 139 -19.07 -8.04 -13.96
N SER A 140 -19.71 -7.04 -13.36
CA SER A 140 -21.12 -6.75 -13.60
C SER A 140 -21.23 -5.92 -14.88
N ASP A 141 -22.43 -5.81 -15.43
CA ASP A 141 -22.69 -4.79 -16.45
C ASP A 141 -22.29 -3.41 -15.93
N ASP A 142 -21.50 -2.66 -16.69
CA ASP A 142 -21.04 -1.31 -16.33
C ASP A 142 -22.21 -0.33 -16.09
N ASN A 143 -23.40 -0.68 -16.61
CA ASN A 143 -24.64 0.06 -16.45
C ASN A 143 -25.42 -0.27 -15.16
N ALA A 144 -24.94 -1.21 -14.33
CA ALA A 144 -25.63 -1.55 -13.09
C ALA A 144 -25.66 -0.33 -12.14
N ALA A 145 -26.87 0.05 -11.71
CA ALA A 145 -27.06 1.16 -10.79
C ALA A 145 -26.27 0.92 -9.48
N LYS A 146 -25.41 1.88 -9.13
CA LYS A 146 -24.63 1.86 -7.88
C LYS A 146 -25.44 2.47 -6.75
N VAL A 147 -25.35 1.86 -5.57
CA VAL A 147 -25.88 2.37 -4.32
C VAL A 147 -24.74 2.74 -3.39
N ARG A 148 -25.00 3.67 -2.46
CA ARG A 148 -24.03 4.05 -1.42
C ARG A 148 -24.07 3.03 -0.28
N VAL A 149 -22.90 2.50 0.08
CA VAL A 149 -22.76 1.50 1.13
C VAL A 149 -21.53 1.74 1.99
N ASP A 150 -21.60 1.31 3.25
CA ASP A 150 -20.43 1.16 4.10
C ASP A 150 -19.99 -0.33 4.00
N VAL A 151 -18.74 -0.56 3.57
CA VAL A 151 -18.14 -1.91 3.52
C VAL A 151 -17.35 -2.12 4.80
N VAL A 152 -17.77 -3.10 5.61
CA VAL A 152 -17.29 -3.30 6.98
C VAL A 152 -16.95 -4.76 7.24
N GLY A 153 -16.04 -5.01 8.18
CA GLY A 153 -15.70 -6.36 8.61
C GLY A 153 -16.55 -6.86 9.78
N PRO A 154 -16.22 -8.04 10.33
CA PRO A 154 -16.90 -8.66 11.46
C PRO A 154 -16.25 -8.39 12.83
N VAL A 155 -15.17 -7.60 12.90
CA VAL A 155 -14.48 -7.27 14.16
C VAL A 155 -15.35 -6.34 15.01
N CYS A 156 -15.27 -6.46 16.33
CA CYS A 156 -16.16 -5.80 17.29
C CYS A 156 -15.88 -4.29 17.49
N GLU A 157 -15.40 -3.60 16.47
CA GLU A 157 -15.00 -2.19 16.55
C GLU A 157 -15.75 -1.34 15.53
N SER A 158 -16.20 -0.15 15.94
CA SER A 158 -16.78 0.83 15.02
C SER A 158 -15.78 1.26 13.92
N GLY A 159 -14.48 1.13 14.21
CA GLY A 159 -13.39 1.38 13.26
C GLY A 159 -13.15 0.26 12.26
N ASP A 160 -13.87 -0.87 12.33
CA ASP A 160 -13.71 -1.97 11.37
C ASP A 160 -14.45 -1.71 10.05
N PHE A 161 -13.91 -0.79 9.26
CA PHE A 161 -14.41 -0.45 7.94
C PHE A 161 -13.31 -0.49 6.88
N PHE A 162 -13.71 -0.74 5.64
CA PHE A 162 -12.86 -0.64 4.46
C PHE A 162 -13.18 0.59 3.62
N ALA A 163 -14.47 0.94 3.54
CA ALA A 163 -14.93 2.14 2.85
C ALA A 163 -16.28 2.59 3.41
N GLN A 164 -16.49 3.90 3.44
CA GLN A 164 -17.74 4.54 3.85
C GLN A 164 -18.33 5.33 2.67
N ASP A 165 -19.65 5.37 2.56
CA ASP A 165 -20.37 6.02 1.45
C ASP A 165 -19.86 5.60 0.06
N TRP A 166 -19.44 4.33 -0.06
CA TRP A 166 -18.80 3.80 -1.25
C TRP A 166 -19.83 3.46 -2.33
N PRO A 167 -19.65 3.89 -3.59
CA PRO A 167 -20.56 3.55 -4.67
C PRO A 167 -20.30 2.11 -5.14
N LEU A 168 -21.22 1.19 -4.82
CA LEU A 168 -21.12 -0.22 -5.17
C LEU A 168 -22.42 -0.71 -5.81
N ALA A 169 -22.32 -1.55 -6.83
CA ALA A 169 -23.49 -2.29 -7.34
C ALA A 169 -24.09 -3.13 -6.21
N ARG A 170 -25.39 -3.44 -6.28
CA ARG A 170 -26.02 -4.32 -5.28
C ARG A 170 -25.35 -5.70 -5.31
N VAL A 171 -24.95 -6.17 -4.13
CA VAL A 171 -24.32 -7.48 -3.94
C VAL A 171 -25.12 -8.31 -2.95
N SER A 172 -25.03 -9.62 -3.09
CA SER A 172 -25.68 -10.61 -2.22
C SER A 172 -24.64 -11.37 -1.40
N ALA A 173 -25.10 -12.04 -0.34
CA ALA A 173 -24.28 -12.98 0.41
C ALA A 173 -23.58 -13.99 -0.53
N GLY A 174 -22.32 -14.29 -0.24
CA GLY A 174 -21.47 -15.15 -1.04
C GLY A 174 -20.73 -14.46 -2.20
N ALA A 175 -21.13 -13.25 -2.60
CA ALA A 175 -20.42 -12.48 -3.61
C ALA A 175 -18.97 -12.18 -3.19
N LEU A 176 -18.06 -12.12 -4.16
CA LEU A 176 -16.67 -11.75 -3.94
C LEU A 176 -16.45 -10.28 -4.29
N LEU A 177 -15.83 -9.55 -3.39
CA LEU A 177 -15.33 -8.19 -3.55
C LEU A 177 -13.80 -8.20 -3.63
N VAL A 178 -13.27 -7.19 -4.29
CA VAL A 178 -11.84 -6.94 -4.47
C VAL A 178 -11.54 -5.55 -3.92
N LEU A 179 -10.71 -5.49 -2.87
CA LEU A 179 -10.10 -4.24 -2.40
C LEU A 179 -8.74 -4.07 -3.10
N TRP A 180 -8.61 -3.02 -3.90
CA TRP A 180 -7.47 -2.78 -4.77
C TRP A 180 -6.33 -2.04 -4.08
N GLY A 181 -5.09 -2.26 -4.52
CA GLY A 181 -3.93 -1.54 -4.01
C GLY A 181 -3.43 -2.03 -2.64
N ALA A 182 -3.73 -3.28 -2.28
CA ALA A 182 -3.49 -3.85 -0.96
C ALA A 182 -2.08 -4.48 -0.80
N GLY A 183 -1.24 -4.46 -1.83
CA GLY A 183 0.04 -5.17 -1.81
C GLY A 183 1.13 -4.55 -0.94
N ALA A 184 1.01 -3.27 -0.57
CA ALA A 184 1.97 -2.58 0.30
C ALA A 184 1.27 -2.17 1.60
N TYR A 185 1.93 -2.42 2.74
CA TYR A 185 1.39 -2.09 4.06
C TYR A 185 0.01 -2.72 4.30
N GLY A 186 -0.23 -3.89 3.70
CA GLY A 186 -1.43 -4.69 3.91
C GLY A 186 -1.10 -5.85 4.83
N PHE A 187 -0.69 -6.98 4.25
CA PHE A 187 -0.40 -8.19 5.01
C PHE A 187 0.62 -7.97 6.15
N VAL A 188 1.63 -7.13 5.93
CA VAL A 188 2.67 -6.82 6.92
C VAL A 188 2.14 -6.09 8.17
N GLU A 189 0.94 -5.50 8.11
CA GLU A 189 0.27 -4.84 9.24
C GLU A 189 -0.90 -5.68 9.79
N THR A 190 -0.99 -6.96 9.41
CA THR A 190 -2.03 -7.86 9.91
C THR A 190 -1.82 -8.22 11.38
N SER A 191 -2.92 -8.48 12.08
CA SER A 191 -2.93 -8.93 13.46
C SER A 191 -3.91 -10.09 13.65
N ASN A 192 -3.80 -10.76 14.81
CA ASN A 192 -4.75 -11.78 15.24
C ASN A 192 -5.85 -11.20 16.16
N TYR A 193 -6.18 -9.92 16.02
CA TYR A 193 -7.25 -9.29 16.80
C TYR A 193 -8.58 -10.06 16.60
N ASN A 194 -9.37 -10.17 17.68
CA ASN A 194 -10.51 -11.08 17.78
C ASN A 194 -10.19 -12.57 17.51
N SER A 195 -8.97 -13.01 17.78
CA SER A 195 -8.51 -14.40 17.58
C SER A 195 -8.71 -14.89 16.14
N ARG A 196 -8.57 -13.98 15.17
CA ARG A 196 -8.72 -14.29 13.75
C ARG A 196 -7.39 -14.74 13.17
N PRO A 197 -7.29 -15.96 12.61
CA PRO A 197 -6.05 -16.40 11.96
C PRO A 197 -5.76 -15.58 10.70
N ARG A 198 -4.50 -15.17 10.50
CA ARG A 198 -4.11 -14.36 9.33
C ARG A 198 -4.43 -15.09 8.02
N PRO A 199 -4.82 -14.34 6.96
CA PRO A 199 -5.22 -14.93 5.68
C PRO A 199 -4.04 -15.58 4.95
N PRO A 200 -4.30 -16.47 3.98
CA PRO A 200 -3.27 -16.95 3.06
C PRO A 200 -2.88 -15.84 2.08
N GLU A 201 -1.67 -15.94 1.52
CA GLU A 201 -1.23 -15.12 0.39
C GLU A 201 -1.04 -16.01 -0.84
N ILE A 202 -1.60 -15.57 -1.96
CA ILE A 202 -1.58 -16.28 -3.24
C ILE A 202 -0.84 -15.41 -4.27
N LEU A 203 0.13 -16.00 -4.97
CA LEU A 203 0.78 -15.38 -6.12
C LEU A 203 0.18 -15.94 -7.40
N VAL A 204 -0.28 -15.06 -8.29
CA VAL A 204 -0.74 -15.41 -9.64
C VAL A 204 0.38 -15.13 -10.63
N GLU A 205 0.68 -16.08 -11.50
CA GLU A 205 1.69 -15.97 -12.55
C GLU A 205 1.15 -16.57 -13.85
N GLY A 206 0.97 -15.73 -14.87
CA GLY A 206 0.32 -16.12 -16.12
C GLY A 206 -1.11 -16.64 -15.87
N SER A 207 -1.37 -17.88 -16.27
CA SER A 207 -2.65 -18.58 -16.05
C SER A 207 -2.67 -19.43 -14.76
N GLY A 208 -1.56 -19.50 -14.03
CA GLY A 208 -1.41 -20.29 -12.82
C GLY A 208 -1.42 -19.46 -11.53
N PHE A 209 -1.58 -20.13 -10.41
CA PHE A 209 -1.40 -19.53 -9.09
C PHE A 209 -0.75 -20.50 -8.11
N ARG A 210 -0.07 -19.97 -7.09
CA ARG A 210 0.49 -20.75 -5.98
C ARG A 210 0.30 -20.03 -4.66
N MET A 211 0.10 -20.82 -3.61
CA MET A 211 0.09 -20.30 -2.24
C MET A 211 1.52 -19.99 -1.81
N ILE A 212 1.81 -18.72 -1.56
CA ILE A 212 3.11 -18.25 -1.08
C ILE A 212 3.14 -18.09 0.44
N ARG A 213 1.97 -18.02 1.07
CA ARG A 213 1.80 -18.09 2.52
C ARG A 213 0.54 -18.88 2.86
N ARG A 214 0.67 -19.85 3.75
CA ARG A 214 -0.48 -20.62 4.26
C ARG A 214 -1.32 -19.77 5.21
N ARG A 215 -2.64 -20.00 5.19
CA ARG A 215 -3.55 -19.47 6.21
C ARG A 215 -3.12 -20.00 7.57
N GLU A 216 -3.16 -19.15 8.59
CA GLU A 216 -3.00 -19.60 9.97
C GLU A 216 -4.18 -20.45 10.41
N SER A 217 -3.90 -21.41 11.27
CA SER A 217 -4.88 -22.22 11.98
C SER A 217 -5.12 -21.66 13.40
N LEU A 218 -6.17 -22.12 14.06
CA LEU A 218 -6.38 -21.80 15.48
C LEU A 218 -5.23 -22.29 16.36
N SER A 219 -4.67 -23.47 16.05
CA SER A 219 -3.50 -24.02 16.74
C SER A 219 -2.27 -23.12 16.60
N ASP A 220 -2.15 -22.36 15.52
CA ASP A 220 -1.02 -21.44 15.34
C ASP A 220 -1.09 -20.27 16.32
N LEU A 221 -2.29 -19.87 16.76
CA LEU A 221 -2.50 -18.75 17.69
C LEU A 221 -2.02 -19.08 19.11
N ILE A 222 -2.26 -20.31 19.56
CA ILE A 222 -1.97 -20.77 20.93
C ILE A 222 -0.65 -21.52 21.05
N ARG A 223 0.13 -21.63 19.97
CA ARG A 223 1.35 -22.47 19.94
C ARG A 223 2.41 -22.03 20.95
N GLY A 224 2.41 -20.76 21.33
CA GLY A 224 3.37 -20.15 22.25
C GLY A 224 2.79 -19.81 23.62
N GLU A 225 1.55 -20.21 23.89
CA GLU A 225 0.96 -20.18 25.25
C GLU A 225 1.42 -21.40 26.06
#